data_AF-A0A928QU89-F1
#
_entry.id   AF-A0A928QU89-F1
#
_cell.length_a   1.000
_cell.length_b   1.000
_cell.length_c   1.000
_cell.angle_alpha   90.00
_cell.angle_beta   90.00
_cell.angle_gamma   90.00
#
_symmetry.space_group_name_H-M   'P 1'
#
loop_
_entity.id
_entity.type
_entity.pdbx_description
1 polymer ?
#
loop_
_entity_poly.entity_id
_entity_poly.type
_entity_poly.pdbx_seq_one_letter_code
_entity_poly.pdbx_strand_id
1 'polypeptide(L)'
;MFTQWEGFAPGVWQDTINVRDFIQKNYTPYTGDEAFLAAPTERTARLLHKFENLLALEREFGGVLDIDTTTVTSLLNYKPGYLDREHELIVGLQTDRPLRRGVNPFGGLRMTRDACKAYGYELSPKIEDEFLYRTTHNDGVFRAYNKETRAARHCGLITGLPDAYGRGRIIGDYRRVALYGIDRLIEEKQRDKAELGMECMDVDHIRNQEELFQQITFLGRLRDMAAMYGFDISKPAKTAQEAVQWLYFGYLGAIKEQNG
;
A
#
# COMPACT_ATOMS: atom_id res chain seq x y z
N MET A 1 9.96 -6.95 -26.78
CA MET A 1 8.73 -7.64 -26.36
C MET A 1 9.08 -8.60 -25.23
N PHE A 2 8.38 -8.54 -24.10
CA PHE A 2 8.63 -9.42 -22.95
C PHE A 2 8.20 -10.85 -23.27
N THR A 3 8.97 -11.85 -22.83
CA THR A 3 8.60 -13.27 -22.97
C THR A 3 7.36 -13.62 -22.16
N GLN A 4 7.10 -12.87 -21.08
CA GLN A 4 5.92 -13.00 -20.23
C GLN A 4 4.61 -12.62 -20.94
N TRP A 5 4.68 -11.95 -22.08
CA TRP A 5 3.51 -11.56 -22.86
C TRP A 5 3.15 -12.58 -23.96
N GLU A 6 3.88 -13.68 -24.05
CA GLU A 6 3.63 -14.73 -25.04
C GLU A 6 2.22 -15.32 -24.89
N GLY A 7 1.50 -15.43 -26.01
CA GLY A 7 0.14 -15.95 -26.05
C GLY A 7 -0.96 -14.90 -25.85
N PHE A 8 -0.65 -13.68 -25.41
CA PHE A 8 -1.63 -12.59 -25.34
C PHE A 8 -1.85 -11.92 -26.71
N ALA A 9 -3.10 -11.53 -26.97
CA ALA A 9 -3.48 -10.75 -28.13
C ALA A 9 -2.79 -9.36 -28.09
N PRO A 10 -2.15 -8.94 -29.19
CA PRO A 10 -1.39 -7.69 -29.26
C PRO A 10 -2.30 -6.47 -29.14
N GLY A 11 -1.76 -5.35 -28.66
CA GLY A 11 -2.52 -4.11 -28.51
C GLY A 11 -1.69 -2.93 -28.04
N VAL A 12 -2.36 -1.80 -27.88
CA VAL A 12 -1.74 -0.53 -27.45
C VAL A 12 -1.16 -0.65 -26.03
N TRP A 13 -1.67 -1.62 -25.26
CA TRP A 13 -1.12 -1.99 -23.96
C TRP A 13 0.34 -2.44 -23.99
N GLN A 14 0.90 -2.82 -25.14
CA GLN A 14 2.30 -3.23 -25.26
C GLN A 14 3.26 -2.04 -25.37
N ASP A 15 2.77 -0.93 -25.94
CA ASP A 15 3.55 0.28 -26.19
C ASP A 15 3.35 1.33 -25.08
N THR A 16 2.18 1.31 -24.43
CA THR A 16 1.77 2.28 -23.39
C THR A 16 1.21 1.59 -22.15
N ILE A 17 1.19 2.28 -21.01
CA ILE A 17 0.57 1.75 -19.78
C ILE A 17 -0.95 1.78 -19.90
N ASN A 18 -1.54 0.69 -20.39
CA ASN A 18 -2.96 0.55 -20.66
C ASN A 18 -3.51 -0.83 -20.25
N VAL A 19 -3.76 -1.00 -18.95
CA VAL A 19 -4.34 -2.23 -18.38
C VAL A 19 -5.73 -2.53 -18.95
N ARG A 20 -6.50 -1.49 -19.33
CA ARG A 20 -7.85 -1.67 -19.89
C ARG A 20 -7.79 -2.36 -21.24
N ASP A 21 -6.93 -1.89 -22.15
CA ASP A 21 -6.75 -2.50 -23.47
C ASP A 21 -6.26 -3.94 -23.34
N PHE A 22 -5.32 -4.20 -22.43
CA PHE A 22 -4.88 -5.58 -22.12
C PHE A 22 -6.06 -6.47 -21.73
N ILE A 23 -6.87 -6.04 -20.74
CA ILE A 23 -8.01 -6.83 -20.27
C ILE A 23 -8.99 -7.07 -21.40
N GLN A 24 -9.45 -6.02 -22.09
CA GLN A 24 -10.48 -6.13 -23.13
C GLN A 24 -10.09 -7.08 -24.27
N LYS A 25 -8.79 -7.19 -24.58
CA LYS A 25 -8.30 -8.07 -25.63
C LYS A 25 -8.04 -9.51 -25.19
N ASN A 26 -7.88 -9.77 -23.90
CA ASN A 26 -7.33 -11.04 -23.41
C ASN A 26 -8.22 -11.77 -22.39
N TYR A 27 -9.23 -11.13 -21.82
CA TYR A 27 -10.15 -11.83 -20.91
C TYR A 27 -11.08 -12.76 -21.69
N THR A 28 -11.40 -13.91 -21.10
CA THR A 28 -12.43 -14.81 -21.61
C THR A 28 -13.71 -14.56 -20.83
N PRO A 29 -14.78 -14.04 -21.44
CA PRO A 29 -16.08 -13.95 -20.80
C PRO A 29 -16.54 -15.34 -20.33
N TYR A 30 -16.96 -15.45 -19.08
CA TYR A 30 -17.49 -16.69 -18.53
C TYR A 30 -18.99 -16.53 -18.25
N THR A 31 -19.81 -17.33 -18.93
CA THR A 31 -21.28 -17.33 -18.81
C THR A 31 -21.83 -18.66 -18.30
N GLY A 32 -20.97 -19.51 -17.72
CA GLY A 32 -21.36 -20.78 -17.08
C GLY A 32 -21.78 -20.59 -15.62
N ASP A 33 -21.80 -21.69 -14.85
CA ASP A 33 -22.18 -21.75 -13.45
C ASP A 33 -20.99 -22.04 -12.51
N GLU A 34 -21.25 -22.23 -11.22
CA GLU A 34 -20.24 -22.49 -10.20
C GLU A 34 -19.68 -23.94 -10.18
N ALA A 35 -20.11 -24.83 -11.08
CA ALA A 35 -19.77 -26.26 -11.00
C ALA A 35 -18.27 -26.55 -11.18
N PHE A 36 -17.50 -25.62 -11.76
CA PHE A 36 -16.04 -25.75 -11.90
C PHE A 36 -15.26 -25.36 -10.63
N LEU A 37 -15.91 -24.79 -9.62
CA LEU A 37 -15.23 -24.32 -8.41
C LEU A 37 -14.64 -25.49 -7.62
N ALA A 38 -13.38 -25.35 -7.23
CA ALA A 38 -12.69 -26.30 -6.38
C ALA A 38 -12.82 -25.95 -4.90
N ALA A 39 -12.90 -26.98 -4.05
CA ALA A 39 -12.84 -26.84 -2.60
C ALA A 39 -11.46 -26.34 -2.12
N PRO A 40 -11.37 -25.73 -0.92
CA PRO A 40 -10.07 -25.33 -0.36
C PRO A 40 -9.14 -26.53 -0.19
N THR A 41 -7.85 -26.30 -0.44
CA THR A 41 -6.81 -27.29 -0.17
C THR A 41 -6.59 -27.47 1.34
N GLU A 42 -6.04 -28.60 1.78
CA GLU A 42 -5.64 -28.82 3.18
C GLU A 42 -4.69 -27.73 3.69
N ARG A 43 -3.76 -27.29 2.83
CA ARG A 43 -2.85 -26.18 3.10
C ARG A 43 -3.60 -24.90 3.44
N THR A 44 -4.60 -24.54 2.62
CA THR A 44 -5.46 -23.36 2.84
C THR A 44 -6.28 -23.50 4.11
N ALA A 45 -6.86 -24.68 4.36
CA ALA A 45 -7.65 -24.94 5.58
C ALA A 45 -6.80 -24.79 6.84
N ARG A 46 -5.55 -25.29 6.83
CA ARG A 46 -4.61 -25.14 7.94
C ARG A 46 -4.19 -23.69 8.17
N LEU A 47 -3.91 -22.94 7.11
CA LEU A 47 -3.60 -21.51 7.20
C LEU A 47 -4.77 -20.73 7.78
N LEU A 48 -5.99 -20.99 7.29
CA LEU A 48 -7.21 -20.36 7.77
C LEU A 48 -7.41 -20.64 9.26
N HIS A 49 -7.25 -21.89 9.70
CA HIS A 49 -7.37 -22.25 11.11
C HIS A 49 -6.35 -21.51 11.99
N LYS A 50 -5.08 -21.38 11.55
CA LYS A 50 -4.07 -20.58 12.25
C LYS A 50 -4.48 -19.11 12.35
N PHE A 51 -4.99 -18.54 11.27
CA PHE A 51 -5.45 -17.15 11.24
C PHE A 51 -6.66 -16.91 12.14
N GLU A 52 -7.64 -17.82 12.15
CA GLU A 52 -8.83 -17.75 13.01
C GLU A 52 -8.46 -17.79 14.49
N ASN A 53 -7.49 -18.61 14.88
CA ASN A 53 -6.98 -18.64 16.26
C ASN A 53 -6.32 -17.30 16.64
N LEU A 54 -5.60 -16.64 15.71
CA LEU A 54 -5.04 -15.31 15.96
C LEU A 54 -6.12 -14.24 16.08
N LEU A 55 -7.22 -14.33 15.31
CA LEU A 55 -8.37 -13.44 15.46
C LEU A 55 -9.12 -13.65 16.77
N ALA A 56 -9.20 -14.90 17.25
CA ALA A 56 -9.75 -15.19 18.57
C ALA A 56 -8.91 -14.52 19.67
N LEU A 57 -7.59 -14.65 19.59
CA LEU A 57 -6.67 -13.94 20.49
C LEU A 57 -6.81 -12.41 20.37
N GLU A 58 -6.89 -11.84 19.16
CA GLU A 58 -7.09 -10.39 18.99
C GLU A 58 -8.37 -9.91 19.70
N ARG A 59 -9.46 -10.69 19.65
CA ARG A 59 -10.70 -10.38 20.37
C ARG A 59 -10.54 -10.45 21.88
N GLU A 60 -9.84 -11.45 22.39
CA GLU A 60 -9.50 -11.57 23.83
C GLU A 60 -8.65 -10.38 24.31
N PHE A 61 -7.81 -9.82 23.44
CA PHE A 61 -6.98 -8.63 23.69
C PHE A 61 -7.71 -7.30 23.43
N GLY A 62 -9.05 -7.30 23.30
CA GLY A 62 -9.82 -6.07 23.14
C GLY A 62 -9.78 -5.48 21.73
N GLY A 63 -9.45 -6.29 20.72
CA GLY A 63 -9.51 -5.93 19.30
C GLY A 63 -8.20 -5.45 18.69
N VAL A 64 -7.08 -5.49 19.43
CA VAL A 64 -5.72 -5.25 18.92
C VAL A 64 -4.78 -6.26 19.52
N LEU A 65 -4.18 -7.11 18.70
CA LEU A 65 -3.27 -8.15 19.18
C LEU A 65 -1.89 -7.60 19.55
N ASP A 66 -1.37 -6.68 18.75
CA ASP A 66 -0.11 -5.99 19.04
C ASP A 66 0.04 -4.67 18.27
N ILE A 67 0.83 -3.76 18.83
CA ILE A 67 1.25 -2.51 18.20
C ILE A 67 2.79 -2.41 18.24
N ASP A 68 3.43 -2.19 17.10
CA ASP A 68 4.82 -1.74 17.08
C ASP A 68 4.87 -0.23 17.38
N THR A 69 5.31 0.12 18.58
CA THR A 69 5.43 1.51 19.01
C THR A 69 6.79 2.14 18.72
N THR A 70 7.72 1.40 18.12
CA THR A 70 9.12 1.80 17.92
C THR A 70 9.51 1.99 16.46
N THR A 71 8.71 1.45 15.54
CA THR A 71 8.95 1.54 14.09
C THR A 71 7.85 2.33 13.40
N VAL A 72 8.22 3.41 12.69
CA VAL A 72 7.31 4.13 11.79
C VAL A 72 7.05 3.29 10.55
N THR A 73 5.78 3.19 10.14
CA THR A 73 5.43 2.41 8.95
C THR A 73 6.01 3.03 7.67
N SER A 74 6.62 2.18 6.83
CA SER A 74 6.99 2.45 5.45
C SER A 74 7.33 1.11 4.78
N LEU A 75 7.53 1.11 3.46
CA LEU A 75 7.76 -0.11 2.65
C LEU A 75 8.90 -0.99 3.18
N LEU A 76 10.02 -0.38 3.58
CA LEU A 76 11.27 -1.08 3.92
C LEU A 76 11.55 -1.17 5.43
N ASN A 77 10.67 -0.61 6.26
CA ASN A 77 10.96 -0.48 7.70
C ASN A 77 10.68 -1.76 8.49
N TYR A 78 9.94 -2.71 7.90
CA TYR A 78 9.67 -4.01 8.50
C TYR A 78 10.32 -5.13 7.73
N LYS A 79 10.87 -6.11 8.45
CA LYS A 79 11.29 -7.40 7.88
C LYS A 79 10.08 -8.16 7.31
N PRO A 80 10.29 -9.11 6.40
CA PRO A 80 9.22 -9.98 5.91
C PRO A 80 8.51 -10.73 7.04
N GLY A 81 7.19 -10.62 7.09
CA GLY A 81 6.33 -11.37 8.00
C GLY A 81 5.57 -12.48 7.28
N TYR A 82 5.29 -13.56 8.01
CA TYR A 82 4.63 -14.76 7.49
C TYR A 82 3.64 -15.30 8.52
N LEU A 83 2.51 -15.84 8.08
CA LEU A 83 1.66 -16.68 8.93
C LEU A 83 2.24 -18.09 9.05
N ASP A 84 2.73 -18.63 7.93
CA ASP A 84 3.38 -19.94 7.83
C ASP A 84 4.13 -20.00 6.50
N ARG A 85 5.41 -19.59 6.55
CA ARG A 85 6.25 -19.34 5.38
C ARG A 85 6.33 -20.51 4.40
N GLU A 86 6.30 -21.74 4.89
CA GLU A 86 6.43 -22.93 4.05
C GLU A 86 5.15 -23.24 3.26
N HIS A 87 4.02 -22.69 3.69
CA HIS A 87 2.70 -23.05 3.20
C HIS A 87 1.95 -21.90 2.51
N GLU A 88 2.44 -20.67 2.62
CA GLU A 88 1.89 -19.52 1.92
C GLU A 88 2.31 -19.51 0.44
N LEU A 89 1.33 -19.47 -0.48
CA LEU A 89 1.61 -19.32 -1.92
C LEU A 89 1.75 -17.84 -2.34
N ILE A 90 1.02 -16.97 -1.65
CA ILE A 90 1.06 -15.53 -1.81
C ILE A 90 1.44 -14.97 -0.44
N VAL A 91 2.49 -14.15 -0.40
CA VAL A 91 3.13 -13.68 0.83
C VAL A 91 3.13 -12.16 0.92
N GLY A 92 3.29 -11.65 2.13
CA GLY A 92 3.41 -10.23 2.39
C GLY A 92 2.51 -9.77 3.53
N LEU A 93 3.10 -9.24 4.60
CA LEU A 93 2.40 -8.64 5.73
C LEU A 93 2.83 -7.18 5.93
N GLN A 94 1.94 -6.35 6.49
CA GLN A 94 2.21 -4.93 6.76
C GLN A 94 3.38 -4.73 7.75
N THR A 95 3.50 -5.62 8.72
CA THR A 95 4.60 -5.65 9.70
C THR A 95 5.36 -6.97 9.61
N ASP A 96 6.23 -7.24 10.58
CA ASP A 96 7.06 -8.44 10.65
C ASP A 96 6.33 -9.69 11.15
N ARG A 97 5.08 -9.58 11.61
CA ARG A 97 4.25 -10.72 12.05
C ARG A 97 2.75 -10.48 11.84
N PRO A 98 1.91 -11.54 11.79
CA PRO A 98 0.47 -11.39 11.61
C PRO A 98 -0.19 -10.58 12.74
N LEU A 99 -1.19 -9.78 12.36
CA LEU A 99 -2.04 -8.96 13.25
C LEU A 99 -1.29 -7.94 14.16
N ARG A 100 0.00 -7.71 13.93
CA ARG A 100 0.72 -6.58 14.53
C ARG A 100 0.49 -5.32 13.71
N ARG A 101 0.01 -4.25 14.35
CA ARG A 101 -0.22 -2.94 13.72
C ARG A 101 1.04 -2.08 13.81
N GLY A 102 1.37 -1.39 12.73
CA GLY A 102 2.42 -0.37 12.74
C GLY A 102 1.85 1.01 13.11
N VAL A 103 2.73 1.95 13.44
CA VAL A 103 2.35 3.35 13.70
C VAL A 103 2.61 4.24 12.48
N ASN A 104 1.64 5.09 12.13
CA ASN A 104 1.76 6.08 11.06
C ASN A 104 1.57 7.52 11.61
N PRO A 105 2.63 8.12 12.17
CA PRO A 105 2.59 9.48 12.72
C PRO A 105 2.47 10.59 11.66
N PHE A 106 2.64 10.31 10.36
CA PHE A 106 2.53 11.33 9.31
C PHE A 106 1.13 11.97 9.23
N GLY A 107 0.08 11.20 9.58
CA GLY A 107 -1.29 11.70 9.70
C GLY A 107 -1.51 12.61 10.91
N GLY A 108 -0.75 12.40 12.00
CA GLY A 108 -0.83 13.17 13.23
C GLY A 108 -0.18 12.46 14.43
N LEU A 109 0.81 13.09 15.06
CA LEU A 109 1.55 12.51 16.19
C LEU A 109 0.66 12.33 17.42
N ARG A 110 -0.18 13.32 17.74
CA ARG A 110 -1.10 13.26 18.88
C ARG A 110 -2.07 12.08 18.77
N MET A 111 -2.69 11.90 17.60
CA MET A 111 -3.62 10.80 17.36
C MET A 111 -2.92 9.44 17.51
N THR A 112 -1.70 9.33 16.98
CA THR A 112 -0.89 8.12 17.11
C THR A 112 -0.60 7.78 18.57
N ARG A 113 -0.20 8.78 19.38
CA ARG A 113 0.02 8.62 20.82
C ARG A 113 -1.24 8.19 21.56
N ASP A 114 -2.35 8.87 21.32
CA ASP A 114 -3.62 8.60 21.99
C ASP A 114 -4.14 7.19 21.62
N ALA A 115 -3.95 6.76 20.36
CA ALA A 115 -4.26 5.40 19.91
C ALA A 115 -3.43 4.33 20.62
N CYS A 116 -2.11 4.52 20.76
CA CYS A 116 -1.27 3.58 21.52
C CYS A 116 -1.76 3.48 22.99
N LYS A 117 -2.00 4.62 23.64
CA LYS A 117 -2.44 4.67 25.04
C LYS A 117 -3.79 3.98 25.26
N ALA A 118 -4.71 4.10 24.30
CA ALA A 118 -6.02 3.45 24.38
C ALA A 118 -5.93 1.91 24.47
N TYR A 119 -4.84 1.31 23.97
CA TYR A 119 -4.57 -0.12 24.05
C TYR A 119 -3.47 -0.47 25.08
N GLY A 120 -3.11 0.46 25.98
CA GLY A 120 -2.11 0.22 27.03
C GLY A 120 -0.65 0.29 26.56
N TYR A 121 -0.39 0.84 25.38
CA TYR A 121 0.94 1.01 24.82
C TYR A 121 1.46 2.44 24.93
N GLU A 122 2.77 2.59 25.06
CA GLU A 122 3.45 3.89 24.98
C GLU A 122 4.20 4.03 23.66
N LEU A 123 3.97 5.15 22.96
CA LEU A 123 4.71 5.48 21.74
C LEU A 123 6.18 5.74 22.09
N SER A 124 7.11 5.25 21.27
CA SER A 124 8.54 5.44 21.52
C SER A 124 8.91 6.93 21.58
N PRO A 125 9.68 7.37 22.60
CA PRO A 125 10.20 8.72 22.67
C PRO A 125 10.98 9.13 21.42
N LYS A 126 11.69 8.18 20.80
CA LYS A 126 12.42 8.41 19.55
C LYS A 126 11.49 8.87 18.42
N ILE A 127 10.33 8.23 18.27
CA ILE A 127 9.35 8.64 17.24
C ILE A 127 8.79 10.02 17.59
N GLU A 128 8.52 10.28 18.87
CA GLU A 128 8.07 11.61 19.29
C GLU A 128 9.10 12.68 18.93
N ASP A 129 10.39 12.45 19.23
CA ASP A 129 11.50 13.37 18.94
C ASP A 129 11.70 13.60 17.44
N GLU A 130 11.67 12.53 16.63
CA GLU A 130 11.79 12.65 15.17
C GLU A 130 10.65 13.47 14.57
N PHE A 131 9.43 13.35 15.12
CA PHE A 131 8.27 14.10 14.67
C PHE A 131 8.12 15.49 15.28
N LEU A 132 8.96 15.89 16.25
CA LEU A 132 9.05 17.29 16.68
C LEU A 132 9.52 18.20 15.52
N TYR A 133 10.39 17.68 14.66
CA TYR A 133 10.96 18.42 13.54
C TYR A 133 10.19 18.25 12.22
N ARG A 134 9.19 17.35 12.19
CA ARG A 134 8.40 17.02 11.00
C ARG A 134 6.98 17.55 11.16
N THR A 135 6.53 18.39 10.24
CA THR A 135 5.11 18.74 10.14
C THR A 135 4.28 17.50 9.78
N THR A 136 3.26 17.19 10.58
CA THR A 136 2.24 16.19 10.22
C THR A 136 1.09 16.81 9.44
N HIS A 137 0.26 15.98 8.78
CA HIS A 137 -0.97 16.44 8.12
C HIS A 137 -1.89 17.17 9.10
N ASN A 138 -2.11 16.60 10.28
CA ASN A 138 -2.90 17.23 11.35
C ASN A 138 -2.39 18.63 11.72
N ASP A 139 -1.07 18.81 11.90
CA ASP A 139 -0.49 20.13 12.22
C ASP A 139 -0.70 21.14 11.11
N GLY A 140 -0.58 20.72 9.85
CA GLY A 140 -0.85 21.56 8.68
C GLY A 140 -2.31 22.02 8.63
N VAL A 141 -3.25 21.08 8.75
CA VAL A 141 -4.69 21.35 8.73
C VAL A 141 -5.09 22.31 9.84
N PHE A 142 -4.68 22.04 11.07
CA PHE A 142 -5.08 22.87 12.21
C PHE A 142 -4.43 24.25 12.17
N ARG A 143 -3.24 24.43 11.59
CA ARG A 143 -2.68 25.78 11.34
C ARG A 143 -3.50 26.57 10.33
N ALA A 144 -4.06 25.92 9.31
CA ALA A 144 -4.84 26.59 8.27
C ALA A 144 -6.31 26.84 8.65
N TYR A 145 -6.89 26.06 9.58
CA TYR A 145 -8.28 26.21 10.00
C TYR A 145 -8.58 27.57 10.65
N ASN A 146 -9.56 28.27 10.11
CA ASN A 146 -10.14 29.48 10.70
C ASN A 146 -11.05 29.18 11.90
N LYS A 147 -11.52 30.23 12.59
CA LYS A 147 -12.32 30.11 13.81
C LYS A 147 -13.65 29.41 13.55
N GLU A 148 -14.28 29.70 12.42
CA GLU A 148 -15.59 29.21 12.02
C GLU A 148 -15.54 27.70 11.75
N THR A 149 -14.51 27.22 11.03
CA THR A 149 -14.30 25.79 10.76
C THR A 149 -14.09 25.02 12.05
N ARG A 150 -13.29 25.57 12.98
CA ARG A 150 -13.07 24.96 14.29
C ARG A 150 -14.35 24.91 15.13
N ALA A 151 -15.14 25.98 15.12
CA ALA A 151 -16.41 26.04 15.85
C ALA A 151 -17.42 25.03 15.30
N ALA A 152 -17.57 24.95 13.96
CA ALA A 152 -18.43 23.99 13.30
C ALA A 152 -18.05 22.54 13.63
N ARG A 153 -16.74 22.25 13.70
CA ARG A 153 -16.25 20.92 14.11
C ARG A 153 -16.54 20.64 15.59
N HIS A 154 -16.30 21.60 16.46
CA HIS A 154 -16.50 21.44 17.90
C HIS A 154 -17.97 21.25 18.28
N CYS A 155 -18.90 21.94 17.63
CA CYS A 155 -20.34 21.79 17.89
C CYS A 155 -20.97 20.59 17.17
N GLY A 156 -20.20 19.83 16.38
CA GLY A 156 -20.68 18.66 15.66
C GLY A 156 -21.45 18.96 14.36
N LEU A 157 -21.38 20.19 13.84
CA LEU A 157 -21.97 20.54 12.55
C LEU A 157 -21.22 19.88 11.38
N ILE A 158 -19.89 19.78 11.49
CA ILE A 158 -19.03 19.01 10.58
C ILE A 158 -18.21 18.01 11.39
N THR A 159 -18.36 16.72 11.12
CA THR A 159 -17.69 15.65 11.89
C THR A 159 -17.08 14.61 10.97
N GLY A 160 -16.02 13.94 11.42
CA GLY A 160 -15.39 12.84 10.66
C GLY A 160 -14.62 13.31 9.42
N LEU A 161 -14.14 14.55 9.40
CA LEU A 161 -13.24 15.02 8.35
C LEU A 161 -11.87 14.32 8.47
N PRO A 162 -11.15 14.07 7.35
CA PRO A 162 -9.84 13.42 7.36
C PRO A 162 -8.75 14.41 7.80
N ASP A 163 -8.88 14.97 9.00
CA ASP A 163 -7.97 15.95 9.59
C ASP A 163 -6.98 15.32 10.59
N ALA A 164 -7.16 14.04 10.94
CA ALA A 164 -6.37 13.33 11.94
C ALA A 164 -5.92 11.92 11.50
N TYR A 165 -6.14 11.55 10.24
CA TYR A 165 -5.76 10.26 9.64
C TYR A 165 -5.65 10.38 8.11
N GLY A 166 -5.14 9.35 7.45
CA GLY A 166 -5.02 9.32 5.99
C GLY A 166 -6.37 9.52 5.29
N ARG A 167 -6.41 10.34 4.25
CA ARG A 167 -7.67 10.65 3.52
C ARG A 167 -8.30 9.46 2.80
N GLY A 168 -7.50 8.44 2.49
CA GLY A 168 -7.95 7.27 1.74
C GLY A 168 -8.45 7.62 0.34
N ARG A 169 -9.41 6.81 -0.14
CA ARG A 169 -10.14 7.02 -1.42
C ARG A 169 -9.25 7.15 -2.66
N ILE A 170 -8.05 6.61 -2.59
CA ILE A 170 -7.11 6.51 -3.71
C ILE A 170 -6.90 5.02 -3.98
N ILE A 171 -7.21 4.61 -5.20
CA ILE A 171 -6.96 3.24 -5.65
C ILE A 171 -5.83 3.31 -6.67
N GLY A 172 -4.65 2.86 -6.25
CA GLY A 172 -3.56 2.61 -7.18
C GLY A 172 -3.95 1.48 -8.13
N ASP A 173 -3.58 1.57 -9.41
CA ASP A 173 -3.82 0.48 -10.34
C ASP A 173 -2.73 -0.60 -10.18
N TYR A 174 -2.88 -1.42 -9.13
CA TYR A 174 -1.87 -2.40 -8.71
C TYR A 174 -1.60 -3.48 -9.76
N ARG A 175 -2.56 -3.71 -10.66
CA ARG A 175 -2.43 -4.62 -11.81
C ARG A 175 -1.28 -4.23 -12.74
N ARG A 176 -0.88 -2.95 -12.75
CA ARG A 176 0.25 -2.46 -13.53
C ARG A 176 1.56 -3.15 -13.13
N VAL A 177 1.76 -3.44 -11.85
CA VAL A 177 2.97 -4.13 -11.38
C VAL A 177 3.06 -5.52 -12.00
N ALA A 178 1.94 -6.25 -12.01
CA ALA A 178 1.85 -7.56 -12.65
C ALA A 178 2.07 -7.49 -14.17
N LEU A 179 1.40 -6.57 -14.86
CA LEU A 179 1.41 -6.51 -16.32
C LEU A 179 2.73 -5.98 -16.91
N TYR A 180 3.37 -5.03 -16.23
CA TYR A 180 4.51 -4.28 -16.77
C TYR A 180 5.83 -4.51 -16.03
N GLY A 181 5.79 -4.97 -14.78
CA GLY A 181 6.96 -4.95 -13.90
C GLY A 181 7.34 -3.53 -13.47
N ILE A 182 8.18 -3.43 -12.45
CA ILE A 182 8.58 -2.13 -11.88
C ILE A 182 9.46 -1.31 -12.84
N ASP A 183 10.36 -1.95 -13.57
CA ASP A 183 11.34 -1.22 -14.39
C ASP A 183 10.64 -0.41 -15.49
N ARG A 184 9.66 -1.02 -16.17
CA ARG A 184 8.86 -0.32 -17.18
C ARG A 184 8.05 0.82 -16.57
N LEU A 185 7.48 0.64 -15.37
CA LEU A 185 6.72 1.71 -14.71
C LEU A 185 7.61 2.88 -14.28
N ILE A 186 8.84 2.61 -13.85
CA ILE A 186 9.84 3.65 -13.55
C ILE A 186 10.23 4.39 -14.82
N GLU A 187 10.50 3.67 -15.92
CA GLU A 187 10.87 4.26 -17.20
C GLU A 187 9.79 5.23 -17.71
N GLU A 188 8.51 4.84 -17.62
CA GLU A 188 7.38 5.70 -17.99
C GLU A 188 7.29 6.93 -17.08
N LYS A 189 7.50 6.77 -15.76
CA LYS A 189 7.49 7.90 -14.82
C LYS A 189 8.66 8.85 -15.02
N GLN A 190 9.81 8.35 -15.45
CA GLN A 190 10.96 9.17 -15.84
C GLN A 190 10.65 9.98 -17.10
N ARG A 191 9.95 9.39 -18.07
CA ARG A 191 9.44 10.11 -19.24
C ARG A 191 8.44 11.20 -18.86
N ASP A 192 7.41 10.88 -18.07
CA ASP A 192 6.44 11.87 -17.54
C ASP A 192 7.17 13.05 -16.88
N LYS A 193 8.21 12.76 -16.08
CA LYS A 193 8.99 13.77 -15.35
C LYS A 193 9.84 14.64 -16.29
N ALA A 194 10.45 14.04 -17.30
CA ALA A 194 11.26 14.75 -18.29
C ALA A 194 10.41 15.67 -19.16
N GLU A 195 9.26 15.19 -19.63
CA GLU A 195 8.30 15.97 -20.43
C GLU A 195 7.80 17.19 -19.64
N LEU A 196 7.35 16.99 -18.41
CA LEU A 196 6.94 18.09 -17.52
C LEU A 196 8.10 19.06 -17.24
N GLY A 197 9.35 18.60 -17.32
CA GLY A 197 10.55 19.41 -17.07
C GLY A 197 10.86 20.41 -18.18
N MET A 198 10.21 20.26 -19.34
CA MET A 198 10.32 21.18 -20.46
C MET A 198 9.30 22.32 -20.39
N GLU A 199 8.34 22.26 -19.47
CA GLU A 199 7.30 23.26 -19.30
C GLU A 199 7.74 24.43 -18.38
N CYS A 200 6.87 25.44 -18.23
CA CYS A 200 7.15 26.58 -17.35
C CYS A 200 7.17 26.14 -15.89
N MET A 201 8.16 26.59 -15.10
CA MET A 201 8.27 26.22 -13.68
C MET A 201 7.36 27.09 -12.79
N ASP A 202 6.06 26.83 -12.82
CA ASP A 202 5.09 27.40 -11.88
C ASP A 202 4.90 26.52 -10.63
N VAL A 203 4.04 26.97 -9.71
CA VAL A 203 3.80 26.26 -8.44
C VAL A 203 3.27 24.84 -8.64
N ASP A 204 2.38 24.64 -9.61
CA ASP A 204 1.77 23.34 -9.87
C ASP A 204 2.77 22.40 -10.57
N HIS A 205 3.55 22.91 -11.52
CA HIS A 205 4.60 22.13 -12.17
C HIS A 205 5.72 21.75 -11.22
N ILE A 206 6.15 22.66 -10.33
CA ILE A 206 7.14 22.35 -9.29
C ILE A 206 6.63 21.25 -8.36
N ARG A 207 5.38 21.34 -7.90
CA ARG A 207 4.75 20.30 -7.06
C ARG A 207 4.71 18.96 -7.80
N ASN A 208 4.20 18.94 -9.03
CA ASN A 208 4.08 17.72 -9.83
C ASN A 208 5.46 17.09 -10.11
N GLN A 209 6.50 17.91 -10.32
CA GLN A 209 7.88 17.44 -10.46
C GLN A 209 8.39 16.72 -9.21
N GLU A 210 8.10 17.25 -8.02
CA GLU A 210 8.44 16.60 -6.75
C GLU A 210 7.63 15.29 -6.58
N GLU A 211 6.33 15.32 -6.85
CA GLU A 211 5.46 14.15 -6.74
C GLU A 211 5.90 13.03 -7.70
N LEU A 212 6.31 13.34 -8.93
CA LEU A 212 6.86 12.36 -9.87
C LEU A 212 8.18 11.77 -9.37
N PHE A 213 9.05 12.59 -8.77
CA PHE A 213 10.27 12.10 -8.14
C PHE A 213 9.98 11.13 -6.99
N GLN A 214 8.98 11.45 -6.15
CA GLN A 214 8.53 10.55 -5.09
C GLN A 214 7.95 9.26 -5.66
N GLN A 215 7.10 9.32 -6.70
CA GLN A 215 6.56 8.13 -7.36
C GLN A 215 7.67 7.20 -7.88
N ILE A 216 8.69 7.74 -8.55
CA ILE A 216 9.84 6.97 -9.04
C ILE A 216 10.59 6.31 -7.86
N THR A 217 10.85 7.08 -6.80
CA THR A 217 11.55 6.60 -5.61
C THR A 217 10.79 5.46 -4.94
N PHE A 218 9.46 5.60 -4.78
CA PHE A 218 8.62 4.60 -4.13
C PHE A 218 8.38 3.37 -4.99
N LEU A 219 8.39 3.47 -6.33
CA LEU A 219 8.45 2.30 -7.20
C LEU A 219 9.75 1.51 -6.98
N GLY A 220 10.89 2.20 -6.81
CA GLY A 220 12.16 1.56 -6.43
C GLY A 220 12.08 0.85 -5.08
N ARG A 221 11.53 1.52 -4.05
CA ARG A 221 11.30 0.90 -2.73
C ARG A 221 10.35 -0.29 -2.80
N LEU A 222 9.36 -0.27 -3.70
CA LEU A 222 8.43 -1.39 -3.90
C LEU A 222 9.15 -2.62 -4.44
N ARG A 223 10.09 -2.44 -5.37
CA ARG A 223 10.99 -3.51 -5.83
C ARG A 223 11.84 -4.05 -4.68
N ASP A 224 12.46 -3.17 -3.91
CA ASP A 224 13.34 -3.57 -2.80
C ASP A 224 12.54 -4.31 -1.70
N MET A 225 11.29 -3.89 -1.44
CA MET A 225 10.38 -4.56 -0.51
C MET A 225 10.05 -5.98 -0.98
N ALA A 226 9.70 -6.16 -2.26
CA ALA A 226 9.43 -7.49 -2.81
C ALA A 226 10.67 -8.40 -2.79
N ALA A 227 11.86 -7.82 -3.01
CA ALA A 227 13.13 -8.53 -2.92
C ALA A 227 13.40 -9.06 -1.51
N MET A 228 12.97 -8.36 -0.45
CA MET A 228 13.05 -8.88 0.93
C MET A 228 12.25 -10.19 1.09
N TYR A 229 11.15 -10.37 0.36
CA TYR A 229 10.36 -11.60 0.31
C TYR A 229 10.91 -12.65 -0.68
N GLY A 230 12.04 -12.36 -1.36
CA GLY A 230 12.67 -13.26 -2.31
C GLY A 230 12.12 -13.17 -3.75
N PHE A 231 11.41 -12.09 -4.08
CA PHE A 231 10.80 -11.91 -5.40
C PHE A 231 11.45 -10.77 -6.18
N ASP A 232 11.79 -11.03 -7.44
CA ASP A 232 12.21 -9.99 -8.39
C ASP A 232 11.01 -9.54 -9.25
N ILE A 233 10.48 -8.36 -8.91
CA ILE A 233 9.33 -7.76 -9.59
C ILE A 233 9.73 -6.72 -10.65
N SER A 234 11.01 -6.68 -11.05
CA SER A 234 11.51 -5.76 -12.08
C SER A 234 10.79 -5.93 -13.41
N LYS A 235 10.47 -7.18 -13.77
CA LYS A 235 9.82 -7.59 -15.02
C LYS A 235 8.35 -7.96 -14.81
N PRO A 236 7.54 -8.00 -15.90
CA PRO A 236 6.17 -8.50 -15.84
C PRO A 236 6.08 -9.90 -15.23
N ALA A 237 4.94 -10.19 -14.61
CA ALA A 237 4.60 -11.52 -14.11
C ALA A 237 4.46 -12.51 -15.28
N LYS A 238 5.08 -13.69 -15.14
CA LYS A 238 5.07 -14.78 -16.11
C LYS A 238 3.96 -15.80 -15.85
N THR A 239 3.53 -15.96 -14.61
CA THR A 239 2.55 -16.98 -14.20
C THR A 239 1.35 -16.35 -13.48
N ALA A 240 0.27 -17.10 -13.34
CA ALA A 240 -0.88 -16.67 -12.55
C ALA A 240 -0.51 -16.37 -11.08
N GLN A 241 0.39 -17.16 -10.49
CA GLN A 241 0.87 -16.94 -9.12
C GLN A 241 1.64 -15.62 -9.02
N GLU A 242 2.57 -15.35 -9.95
CA GLU A 242 3.31 -14.08 -9.98
C GLU A 242 2.38 -12.90 -10.24
N ALA A 243 1.35 -13.04 -11.10
CA ALA A 243 0.43 -11.96 -11.39
C ALA A 243 -0.38 -11.55 -10.15
N VAL A 244 -0.83 -12.54 -9.36
CA VAL A 244 -1.48 -12.29 -8.07
C VAL A 244 -0.50 -11.71 -7.06
N GLN A 245 0.72 -12.25 -6.96
CA GLN A 245 1.74 -11.78 -6.03
C GLN A 245 2.20 -10.34 -6.33
N TRP A 246 2.37 -9.96 -7.61
CA TRP A 246 2.83 -8.62 -8.01
C TRP A 246 1.77 -7.58 -7.76
N LEU A 247 0.52 -7.92 -8.10
CA LEU A 247 -0.64 -7.10 -7.76
C LEU A 247 -0.70 -6.91 -6.25
N TYR A 248 -0.58 -7.99 -5.48
CA TYR A 248 -0.62 -7.91 -4.03
C TYR A 248 0.55 -7.09 -3.47
N PHE A 249 1.76 -7.19 -4.00
CA PHE A 249 2.87 -6.33 -3.59
C PHE A 249 2.59 -4.85 -3.87
N GLY A 250 2.00 -4.53 -5.03
CA GLY A 250 1.56 -3.16 -5.33
C GLY A 250 0.59 -2.62 -4.26
N TYR A 251 -0.36 -3.45 -3.82
CA TYR A 251 -1.27 -3.10 -2.73
C TYR A 251 -0.56 -3.04 -1.36
N LEU A 252 0.31 -4.01 -1.07
CA LEU A 252 1.08 -4.09 0.18
C LEU A 252 1.94 -2.84 0.39
N GLY A 253 2.56 -2.33 -0.68
CA GLY A 253 3.31 -1.07 -0.63
C GLY A 253 2.42 0.11 -0.23
N ALA A 254 1.19 0.17 -0.74
CA ALA A 254 0.24 1.21 -0.37
C ALA A 254 -0.15 1.13 1.12
N ILE A 255 -0.52 -0.06 1.62
CA ILE A 255 -0.96 -0.23 3.02
C ILE A 255 0.19 -0.27 4.05
N LYS A 256 1.44 -0.31 3.58
CA LYS A 256 2.64 -0.08 4.42
C LYS A 256 3.01 1.41 4.52
N GLU A 257 2.61 2.22 3.56
CA GLU A 257 2.95 3.65 3.53
C GLU A 257 1.81 4.53 4.06
N GLN A 258 0.57 4.16 3.79
CA GLN A 258 -0.63 4.96 4.05
C GLN A 258 -1.62 4.20 4.93
N ASN A 259 -2.44 4.95 5.68
CA ASN A 259 -3.42 4.41 6.65
C ASN A 259 -4.86 4.89 6.43
N GLY A 260 -5.18 5.38 5.22
CA GLY A 260 -6.51 5.88 4.85
C GLY A 260 -7.34 4.89 4.05
#